data_AF-A0A369Z832-F1
#
_entry.id   AF-A0A369Z832-F1
#
_cell.length_a   1.000
_cell.length_b   1.000
_cell.length_c   1.000
_cell.angle_alpha   90.00
_cell.angle_beta   90.00
_cell.angle_gamma   90.00
#
_symmetry.space_group_name_H-M   'P 1'
#
loop_
_entity.id
_entity.type
_entity.pdbx_description
1 polymer ?
#
loop_
_entity_poly.entity_id
_entity_poly.type
_entity_poly.pdbx_seq_one_letter_code
_entity_poly.pdbx_strand_id
1 'polypeptide(L)'
;MLGVILLNNMIPLIDGVALNIDFSQYDKHYVNLLTKQYRCLSNKEAIEKINKIANTVYKEVTEHQNPFFVSLSCDFKKLEDAANQYILNLED
;
A
#
# COMPACT_ATOMS: atom_id res chain seq x y z
N MET A 1 1.72 -20.37 3.74
CA MET A 1 1.43 -19.05 3.13
C MET A 1 1.30 -18.03 4.27
N LEU A 2 1.96 -16.88 4.18
CA LEU A 2 1.96 -15.86 5.27
C LEU A 2 1.02 -14.68 5.01
N GLY A 3 0.38 -14.59 3.84
CA GLY A 3 -0.50 -13.49 3.46
C GLY A 3 -0.28 -13.08 2.01
N VAL A 4 -1.02 -12.06 1.56
CA VAL A 4 -0.93 -11.48 0.22
C VAL A 4 -0.97 -9.95 0.35
N ILE A 5 -0.12 -9.25 -0.41
CA ILE A 5 -0.19 -7.78 -0.54
C ILE A 5 -1.07 -7.46 -1.74
N LEU A 6 -2.17 -6.76 -1.50
CA LEU A 6 -3.11 -6.35 -2.53
C LEU A 6 -2.69 -4.99 -3.11
N LEU A 7 -1.75 -5.00 -4.05
CA LEU A 7 -1.23 -3.77 -4.67
C LEU A 7 -2.27 -3.05 -5.55
N ASN A 8 -3.29 -3.77 -6.03
CA ASN A 8 -4.46 -3.17 -6.67
C ASN A 8 -5.29 -2.31 -5.69
N ASN A 9 -5.16 -2.54 -4.38
CA ASN A 9 -5.81 -1.78 -3.30
C ASN A 9 -4.88 -0.77 -2.63
N MET A 10 -3.72 -0.45 -3.21
CA MET A 10 -2.83 0.55 -2.64
C MET A 10 -3.47 1.94 -2.67
N ILE A 11 -3.10 2.77 -1.69
CA ILE A 11 -3.64 4.13 -1.52
C ILE A 11 -2.47 5.12 -1.37
N PRO A 12 -2.64 6.38 -1.80
CA PRO A 12 -1.69 7.43 -1.47
C PRO A 12 -1.69 7.64 0.05
N LEU A 13 -0.50 7.78 0.62
CA LEU A 13 -0.31 8.03 2.04
C LEU A 13 0.16 9.47 2.26
N ILE A 14 -0.49 10.15 3.21
CA ILE A 14 -0.12 11.49 3.65
C ILE A 14 0.81 11.36 4.85
N ASP A 15 1.86 12.18 4.91
CA ASP A 15 2.75 12.16 6.06
C ASP A 15 2.00 12.61 7.33
N GLY A 16 2.21 11.90 8.43
CA GLY A 16 1.60 12.20 9.73
C GLY A 16 0.19 11.67 9.96
N VAL A 17 -0.49 11.11 8.94
CA VAL A 17 -1.84 10.53 9.12
C VAL A 17 -1.83 9.03 9.40
N ALA A 18 -0.67 8.39 9.26
CA ALA A 18 -0.49 6.96 9.54
C ALA A 18 0.35 6.73 10.80
N LEU A 19 0.01 5.68 11.52
CA LEU A 19 0.72 5.22 12.70
C LEU A 19 1.50 3.95 12.37
N ASN A 20 2.74 3.89 12.85
CA ASN A 20 3.50 2.65 12.84
C ASN A 20 2.87 1.64 13.79
N ILE A 21 2.82 0.38 13.37
CA ILE A 21 2.32 -0.71 14.20
C ILE A 21 3.45 -1.17 15.14
N ASP A 22 3.24 -1.01 16.45
CA ASP A 22 4.08 -1.63 17.47
C ASP A 22 3.63 -3.07 17.72
N PHE A 23 4.40 -4.03 17.23
CA PHE A 23 4.06 -5.45 17.35
C PHE A 23 3.94 -5.89 18.81
N SER A 24 4.65 -5.26 19.75
CA SER A 24 4.62 -5.69 21.16
C SER A 24 3.26 -5.56 21.84
N GLN A 25 2.33 -4.79 21.25
CA GLN A 25 1.00 -4.53 21.79
C GLN A 25 -0.02 -5.65 21.51
N TYR A 26 0.36 -6.68 20.73
CA TYR A 26 -0.54 -7.76 20.32
C TYR A 26 -0.22 -9.08 21.02
N ASP A 27 -1.12 -10.06 20.90
CA ASP A 27 -0.92 -11.39 21.46
C ASP A 27 0.23 -12.15 20.77
N LYS A 28 0.84 -13.09 21.50
CA LYS A 28 2.03 -13.82 21.05
C LYS A 28 1.88 -14.50 19.68
N HIS A 29 0.69 -15.01 19.36
CA HIS A 29 0.47 -15.68 18.09
C HIS A 29 0.47 -14.68 16.93
N TYR A 30 -0.23 -13.55 17.09
CA TYR A 30 -0.26 -12.51 16.07
C TYR A 30 1.10 -11.82 15.89
N VAL A 31 1.82 -11.56 16.98
CA VAL A 31 3.20 -11.03 16.94
C VAL A 31 4.13 -11.92 16.12
N ASN A 32 4.03 -13.23 16.31
CA ASN A 32 4.83 -14.19 15.55
C ASN A 32 4.48 -14.15 14.04
N LEU A 33 3.20 -13.98 13.69
CA LEU A 33 2.77 -13.82 12.30
C LEU A 33 3.33 -12.54 11.67
N LEU A 34 3.13 -11.39 12.32
CA LEU A 34 3.62 -10.08 11.85
C LEU A 34 5.14 -10.07 11.69
N THR A 35 5.87 -10.65 12.66
CA THR A 35 7.33 -10.77 12.60
C THR A 35 7.79 -11.59 11.39
N LYS A 36 7.11 -12.69 11.08
CA LYS A 36 7.43 -13.53 9.92
C LYS A 36 7.13 -12.79 8.61
N GLN A 37 5.98 -12.12 8.51
CA GLN A 37 5.63 -11.29 7.35
C GLN A 37 6.65 -10.18 7.14
N TYR A 38 6.99 -9.41 8.18
CA TYR A 38 7.97 -8.34 8.11
C TYR A 38 9.32 -8.84 7.57
N ARG A 39 9.85 -9.95 8.09
CA ARG A 39 11.11 -10.55 7.59
C ARG A 39 11.07 -10.91 6.11
N CYS A 40 9.93 -11.40 5.62
CA CYS A 40 9.77 -11.71 4.20
C CYS A 40 9.72 -10.45 3.32
N LEU A 41 9.25 -9.33 3.86
CA LEU A 41 9.02 -8.08 3.14
C LEU A 41 10.18 -7.09 3.24
N SER A 42 11.01 -7.18 4.29
CA SER A 42 12.03 -6.17 4.59
C SER A 42 13.37 -6.39 3.87
N ASN A 43 13.51 -7.45 3.07
CA ASN A 43 14.72 -7.68 2.28
C ASN A 43 14.65 -6.93 0.94
N LYS A 44 15.83 -6.60 0.40
CA LYS A 44 15.98 -5.78 -0.81
C LYS A 44 15.23 -6.35 -2.02
N GLU A 45 15.32 -7.66 -2.24
CA GLU A 45 14.67 -8.33 -3.38
C GLU A 45 13.14 -8.22 -3.31
N ALA A 46 12.57 -8.43 -2.12
CA ALA A 46 11.13 -8.31 -1.90
C ALA A 46 10.65 -6.87 -2.14
N ILE A 47 11.37 -5.87 -1.63
CA ILE A 47 11.05 -4.46 -1.83
C ILE A 47 11.09 -4.10 -3.32
N GLU A 48 12.15 -4.50 -4.03
CA GLU A 48 12.28 -4.25 -5.48
C GLU A 48 11.14 -4.90 -6.27
N LYS A 49 10.77 -6.14 -5.93
CA LYS A 49 9.65 -6.84 -6.57
C LYS A 49 8.32 -6.15 -6.32
N ILE A 50 8.04 -5.74 -5.08
CA ILE A 50 6.81 -5.02 -4.71
C ILE A 50 6.72 -3.71 -5.49
N ASN A 51 7.79 -2.91 -5.48
CA ASN A 51 7.84 -1.64 -6.19
C ASN A 51 7.64 -1.81 -7.70
N LYS A 52 8.26 -2.84 -8.31
CA LYS A 52 8.08 -3.14 -9.73
C LYS A 52 6.62 -3.45 -10.06
N ILE A 53 5.96 -4.30 -9.28
CA ILE A 53 4.56 -4.67 -9.50
C ILE A 53 3.64 -3.47 -9.26
N ALA A 54 3.85 -2.73 -8.17
CA ALA A 54 3.06 -1.54 -7.86
C ALA A 54 3.14 -0.50 -8.99
N ASN A 55 4.34 -0.24 -9.52
CA ASN A 55 4.53 0.68 -10.65
C ASN A 55 3.84 0.19 -11.92
N THR A 56 3.90 -1.11 -12.22
CA THR A 56 3.17 -1.67 -13.37
C THR A 56 1.67 -1.51 -13.20
N VAL A 57 1.10 -1.91 -12.05
CA VAL A 57 -0.32 -1.77 -11.76
C VAL A 57 -0.77 -0.31 -11.87
N TYR A 58 0.00 0.62 -11.29
CA TYR A 58 -0.28 2.04 -11.36
C TYR A 58 -0.36 2.55 -12.81
N LYS A 59 0.62 2.21 -13.65
CA LYS A 59 0.66 2.64 -15.06
C LYS A 59 -0.47 2.02 -15.88
N GLU A 60 -0.74 0.72 -15.67
CA GLU A 60 -1.84 0.05 -16.35
C GLU A 60 -3.20 0.68 -16.01
N VAL A 61 -3.38 1.15 -14.78
CA VAL A 61 -4.62 1.81 -14.34
C VAL A 61 -4.70 3.27 -14.81
N THR A 62 -3.61 4.04 -14.68
CA THR A 62 -3.64 5.50 -14.85
C THR A 62 -3.24 5.98 -16.25
N GLU A 63 -2.23 5.36 -16.86
CA GLU A 63 -1.67 5.77 -18.15
C GLU A 63 -2.32 4.97 -19.29
N HIS A 64 -2.33 3.64 -19.17
CA HIS A 64 -2.82 2.75 -20.24
C HIS A 64 -4.33 2.48 -20.14
N GLN A 65 -4.94 2.71 -18.97
CA GLN A 65 -6.37 2.49 -18.71
C GLN A 65 -6.84 1.08 -19.10
N ASN A 66 -6.02 0.08 -18.81
CA ASN A 66 -6.30 -1.32 -19.14
C ASN A 66 -7.57 -1.79 -18.39
N PRO A 67 -8.64 -2.23 -19.10
CA PRO A 67 -9.93 -2.51 -18.48
C PRO A 67 -9.87 -3.54 -17.34
N PHE A 68 -9.01 -4.55 -17.46
CA PHE A 68 -8.84 -5.56 -16.43
C PHE A 68 -8.27 -4.94 -15.14
N PHE A 69 -7.16 -4.21 -15.26
CA PHE A 69 -6.52 -3.57 -14.11
C PHE A 69 -7.39 -2.48 -13.49
N VAL A 70 -8.06 -1.67 -14.32
CA VAL A 70 -9.00 -0.63 -13.86
C VAL A 70 -10.16 -1.25 -13.07
N SER A 71 -10.73 -2.37 -13.54
CA SER A 71 -11.86 -3.01 -12.84
C SER A 71 -11.51 -3.62 -11.48
N LEU A 72 -10.24 -3.97 -11.27
CA LEU A 72 -9.77 -4.63 -10.05
C LEU A 72 -9.07 -3.68 -9.07
N SER A 73 -8.69 -2.48 -9.51
CA SER A 73 -7.87 -1.57 -8.72
C SER A 73 -8.66 -0.39 -8.18
N CYS A 74 -8.12 0.24 -7.16
CA CYS A 74 -8.60 1.56 -6.73
C CYS A 74 -8.42 2.59 -7.85
N ASP A 75 -9.30 3.58 -7.87
CA ASP A 75 -9.11 4.78 -8.69
C ASP A 75 -8.00 5.64 -8.07
N PHE A 76 -6.75 5.36 -8.48
CA PHE A 76 -5.58 5.98 -7.88
C PHE A 76 -5.57 7.50 -8.04
N LYS A 77 -6.00 8.03 -9.19
CA LYS A 77 -6.04 9.48 -9.43
C LYS A 77 -7.07 10.17 -8.55
N LYS A 78 -8.26 9.59 -8.43
CA LYS A 78 -9.28 10.12 -7.51
C LYS A 78 -8.82 10.10 -6.05
N LEU A 79 -8.09 9.07 -5.63
CA LEU A 79 -7.53 9.01 -4.28
C LEU A 79 -6.39 10.02 -4.06
N GLU A 80 -5.55 10.25 -5.06
CA GLU A 80 -4.50 11.28 -5.00
C GLU A 80 -5.11 12.67 -4.85
N ASP A 81 -6.15 12.99 -5.61
CA ASP A 81 -6.87 14.26 -5.51
C ASP A 81 -7.51 14.44 -4.12
N ALA A 82 -8.15 13.38 -3.60
CA ALA A 82 -8.74 13.40 -2.27
C ALA A 82 -7.68 13.55 -1.16
N ALA A 83 -6.52 12.91 -1.32
CA ALA A 83 -5.40 13.04 -0.38
C ALA A 83 -4.85 14.47 -0.37
N ASN A 84 -4.71 15.10 -1.53
CA ASN A 84 -4.30 16.51 -1.63
C ASN A 84 -5.31 17.45 -0.94
N GLN A 85 -6.61 17.23 -1.14
CA GLN A 85 -7.64 18.01 -0.45
C GLN A 85 -7.61 17.84 1.07
N TYR A 86 -7.32 16.63 1.54
CA TYR A 86 -7.18 16.39 2.98
C TYR A 86 -6.02 17.18 3.58
N ILE A 87 -4.89 17.28 2.88
CA ILE A 87 -3.73 18.10 3.31
C ILE A 87 -4.13 19.57 3.45
N LEU A 88 -4.81 20.14 2.45
CA LEU A 88 -5.24 21.54 2.49
C LEU A 88 -6.12 21.83 3.72
N ASN A 89 -7.04 20.93 4.04
CA ASN A 89 -7.92 21.07 5.21
C ASN A 89 -7.21 20.91 6.57
N LEU A 90 -5.97 20.39 6.60
CA LEU A 90 -5.16 20.33 7.83
C LEU A 90 -4.38 21.63 8.08
N GLU A 91 -4.16 22.43 7.04
CA GLU A 91 -3.41 23.69 7.09
C GLU A 91 -4.30 24.92 7.36
N ASP A 92 -5.61 24.78 7.13
CA ASP A 92 -6.68 25.75 7.48
C ASP A 92 -7.09 25.68 8.96
#